data_AF-A0AAW0QG15-F1
#
_entry.id   AF-A0AAW0QG15-F1
#
_cell.length_a   1.000
_cell.length_b   1.000
_cell.length_c   1.000
_cell.angle_alpha   90.00
_cell.angle_beta   90.00
_cell.angle_gamma   90.00
#
_symmetry.space_group_name_H-M   'P 1'
#
loop_
_entity.id
_entity.type
_entity.pdbx_description
1 polymer ?
#
loop_
_entity_poly.entity_id
_entity_poly.type
_entity_poly.pdbx_seq_one_letter_code
_entity_poly.pdbx_strand_id
1 'polypeptide(L)'
;MVAGYTPFKGPESLKQKVEKEEVQRRILNEEPKWEHRCFDTVTKDIIQQFLKKKMDERLGFKNNMEDPRKHEWFKNINFPRLEAGLIAPPWVPKPNVVYAKDTGDIAEFSDVKGVTFDNNDEKFFKEFGTGAVPIQWQKEMIESGLFDELNDPNRKETAGGGDSDGQKSGTCAIA
;
A
#
# COMPACT_ATOMS: atom_id res chain seq x y z
N MET A 1 0.70 4.64 14.47
CA MET A 1 0.31 3.27 14.87
C MET A 1 0.19 3.15 16.39
N VAL A 2 1.27 3.29 17.15
CA VAL A 2 1.26 3.08 18.63
C VAL A 2 0.27 3.98 19.38
N ALA A 3 0.21 5.27 19.05
CA ALA A 3 -0.63 6.23 19.77
C ALA A 3 -2.04 6.41 19.18
N GLY A 4 -2.31 5.89 17.98
CA GLY A 4 -3.60 6.11 17.29
C GLY A 4 -3.86 7.54 16.77
N TYR A 5 -2.96 8.49 17.00
CA TYR A 5 -3.02 9.86 16.46
C TYR A 5 -1.68 10.27 15.85
N THR A 6 -1.67 11.41 15.15
CA THR A 6 -0.46 11.91 14.48
C THR A 6 0.43 12.70 15.46
N PRO A 7 1.77 12.56 15.41
CA PRO A 7 2.67 13.10 16.44
C PRO A 7 2.57 14.61 16.69
N PHE A 8 2.26 15.40 15.66
CA PHE A 8 2.26 16.87 15.74
C PHE A 8 0.86 17.50 15.83
N LYS A 9 -0.20 16.75 15.52
CA LYS A 9 -1.59 17.19 15.78
C LYS A 9 -2.05 16.82 17.20
N GLY A 10 -1.44 15.79 17.79
CA GLY A 10 -1.76 15.33 19.15
C GLY A 10 -3.11 14.61 19.26
N PRO A 11 -3.49 14.15 20.47
CA PRO A 11 -4.77 13.46 20.69
C PRO A 11 -5.97 14.40 20.53
N GLU A 12 -5.78 15.71 20.72
CA GLU A 12 -6.80 16.74 20.53
C GLU A 12 -7.32 16.79 19.09
N SER A 13 -6.52 16.34 18.12
CA SER A 13 -6.94 16.29 16.71
C SER A 13 -8.10 15.34 16.44
N LEU A 14 -8.39 14.44 17.37
CA LEU A 14 -9.56 13.56 17.31
C LEU A 14 -10.86 14.31 17.65
N LYS A 15 -10.75 15.44 18.36
CA LYS A 15 -11.88 16.26 18.82
C LYS A 15 -12.01 17.57 18.04
N GLN A 16 -10.89 18.16 17.65
CA GLN A 16 -10.86 19.47 17.00
C GLN A 16 -9.90 19.50 15.81
N LYS A 17 -10.29 20.22 14.76
CA LYS A 17 -9.43 20.49 13.61
C LYS A 17 -8.33 21.46 14.02
N VAL A 18 -7.08 21.05 13.84
CA VAL A 18 -5.90 21.90 14.05
C VAL A 18 -5.52 22.54 12.71
N GLU A 19 -5.26 23.85 12.74
CA GLU A 19 -4.86 24.64 11.56
C GLU A 19 -3.56 24.10 10.94
N LYS A 20 -3.47 24.17 9.61
CA LYS A 20 -2.37 23.55 8.85
C LYS A 20 -1.03 24.22 9.17
N GLU A 21 -1.03 25.53 9.32
CA GLU A 21 0.12 26.39 9.59
C GLU A 21 0.70 26.06 10.97
N GLU A 22 -0.16 25.82 11.96
CA GLU A 22 0.25 25.43 13.31
C GLU A 22 0.89 24.03 13.30
N VAL A 23 0.31 23.08 12.56
CA VAL A 23 0.90 21.74 12.40
C VAL A 23 2.27 21.83 11.73
N GLN A 24 2.43 22.67 10.71
CA GLN A 24 3.71 22.90 10.06
C GLN A 24 4.73 23.51 11.03
N ARG A 25 4.33 24.51 11.83
CA ARG A 25 5.18 25.11 12.86
C ARG A 25 5.68 24.07 13.87
N ARG A 26 4.79 23.17 14.33
CA ARG A 26 5.13 22.07 15.25
C ARG A 26 6.07 21.06 14.60
N ILE A 27 5.84 20.69 13.33
CA ILE A 27 6.72 19.79 12.58
C ILE A 27 8.15 20.36 12.48
N LEU A 28 8.30 21.67 12.31
CA LEU A 28 9.62 22.29 12.17
C LEU A 28 10.33 22.48 13.52
N ASN A 29 9.61 22.96 14.53
CA ASN A 29 10.23 23.52 15.74
C ASN A 29 10.06 22.66 17.00
N GLU A 30 9.11 21.73 17.01
CA GLU A 30 8.76 20.99 18.23
C GLU A 30 9.11 19.51 18.11
N GLU A 31 9.33 18.88 19.27
CA GLU A 31 9.47 17.44 19.37
C GLU A 31 8.12 16.76 19.63
N PRO A 32 7.94 15.50 19.19
CA PRO A 32 6.74 14.72 19.48
C PRO A 32 6.48 14.57 20.98
N LYS A 33 5.20 14.66 21.37
CA LYS A 33 4.76 14.37 22.73
C LYS A 33 4.47 12.88 22.91
N TRP A 34 4.95 12.31 24.02
CA TRP A 34 4.82 10.88 24.34
C TRP A 34 3.75 10.63 25.40
N GLU A 35 2.50 10.93 25.09
CA GLU A 35 1.38 10.87 26.05
C GLU A 35 0.76 9.46 26.16
N HIS A 36 0.99 8.59 25.18
CA HIS A 36 0.40 7.26 25.16
C HIS A 36 1.18 6.24 26.01
N ARG A 37 0.47 5.44 26.82
CA ARG A 37 1.08 4.46 27.75
C ARG A 37 1.87 3.34 27.09
N CYS A 38 1.57 3.01 25.82
CA CYS A 38 2.22 1.92 25.10
C CYS A 38 3.57 2.29 24.47
N PHE A 39 4.14 3.46 24.81
CA PHE A 39 5.47 3.84 24.36
C PHE A 39 6.53 3.29 25.33
N ASP A 40 7.14 2.17 24.96
CA ASP A 40 8.38 1.68 25.55
C ASP A 40 9.60 2.52 25.13
N THR A 41 10.71 2.38 25.86
CA THR A 41 11.94 3.14 25.61
C THR A 41 12.49 2.92 24.21
N VAL A 42 12.49 1.67 23.74
CA VAL A 42 13.03 1.29 22.42
C VAL A 42 12.15 1.86 21.30
N THR A 43 10.82 1.83 21.45
CA THR A 43 9.90 2.47 20.49
C THR A 43 10.02 4.00 20.49
N LYS A 44 10.23 4.66 21.63
CA LYS A 44 10.47 6.11 21.64
C LYS A 44 11.74 6.46 20.88
N ASP A 45 12.81 5.72 21.13
CA ASP A 45 14.12 5.94 20.51
C ASP A 45 14.05 5.82 18.99
N ILE A 46 13.51 4.71 18.45
CA ILE A 46 13.40 4.55 16.99
C ILE A 46 12.57 5.66 16.34
N ILE A 47 11.47 6.08 16.97
CA ILE A 47 10.63 7.15 16.44
C ILE A 47 11.38 8.49 16.49
N GLN A 48 12.11 8.79 17.57
CA GLN A 48 12.94 10.00 17.67
C GLN A 48 14.04 10.04 16.60
N GLN A 49 14.69 8.90 16.32
CA GLN A 49 15.72 8.82 15.30
C GLN A 49 15.16 9.01 13.88
N PHE A 50 13.95 8.51 13.59
CA PHE A 50 13.27 8.78 12.32
C PHE A 50 12.72 10.21 12.21
N LEU A 51 12.32 10.83 13.32
CA LEU A 51 11.76 12.18 13.35
C LEU A 51 12.80 13.29 13.54
N LYS A 52 14.09 12.97 13.42
CA LYS A 52 15.16 13.99 13.39
C LYS A 52 14.90 14.99 12.26
N LYS A 53 14.99 16.28 12.60
CA LYS A 53 14.69 17.39 11.69
C LYS A 53 15.71 17.48 10.57
N LYS A 54 16.99 17.35 10.92
CA LYS A 54 18.09 17.27 9.96
C LYS A 54 18.12 15.90 9.30
N MET A 55 18.24 15.89 7.97
CA MET A 55 18.29 14.65 7.20
C MET A 55 19.55 13.84 7.51
N ASP A 56 20.70 14.49 7.67
CA ASP A 56 21.99 13.82 7.93
C ASP A 56 22.05 13.10 9.28
N GLU A 57 21.17 13.46 10.21
CA GLU A 57 21.08 12.84 11.53
C GLU A 57 19.93 11.81 11.62
N ARG A 58 19.10 11.69 10.57
CA ARG A 58 17.94 10.81 10.54
C ARG A 58 18.35 9.37 10.26
N LEU A 59 17.79 8.43 11.01
CA LEU A 59 18.01 6.99 10.77
C LEU A 59 17.65 6.64 9.32
N GLY A 60 18.51 5.85 8.65
CA GLY A 60 18.42 5.56 7.22
C GLY A 60 19.23 6.49 6.32
N PHE A 61 19.61 7.68 6.80
CA PHE A 61 20.48 8.63 6.08
C PHE A 61 21.79 8.88 6.81
N LYS A 62 21.73 8.95 8.14
CA LYS A 62 22.90 9.07 9.01
C LYS A 62 23.92 7.95 8.74
N ASN A 63 25.20 8.25 8.96
CA ASN A 63 26.31 7.29 8.85
C ASN A 63 26.38 6.58 7.48
N ASN A 64 26.17 7.32 6.39
CA ASN A 64 26.24 6.82 5.01
C ASN A 64 25.18 5.74 4.70
N MET A 65 23.90 6.07 4.92
CA MET A 65 22.76 5.17 4.73
C MET A 65 22.78 3.96 5.67
N GLU A 66 22.92 4.21 6.97
CA GLU A 66 22.81 3.17 7.98
C GLU A 66 21.48 2.42 7.88
N ASP A 67 21.56 1.08 7.86
CA ASP A 67 20.40 0.20 7.75
C ASP A 67 19.51 0.30 9.00
N PRO A 68 18.27 0.82 8.88
CA PRO A 68 17.35 0.95 10.01
C PRO A 68 16.97 -0.39 10.66
N ARG A 69 17.13 -1.50 9.92
CA ARG A 69 16.80 -2.85 10.38
C ARG A 69 17.70 -3.33 11.52
N LYS A 70 18.85 -2.71 11.72
CA LYS A 70 19.79 -3.02 12.82
C LYS A 70 19.36 -2.49 14.18
N HIS A 71 18.35 -1.61 14.21
CA HIS A 71 17.85 -1.02 15.44
C HIS A 71 17.27 -2.09 16.39
N GLU A 72 17.45 -1.92 17.70
CA GLU A 72 17.00 -2.90 18.73
C GLU A 72 15.50 -3.21 18.65
N TRP A 73 14.70 -2.24 18.19
CA TRP A 73 13.27 -2.41 17.93
C TRP A 73 12.95 -3.59 16.99
N PHE A 74 13.83 -3.88 16.01
CA PHE A 74 13.65 -4.99 15.07
C PHE A 74 14.33 -6.29 15.51
N LYS A 75 14.91 -6.36 16.72
CA LYS A 75 15.69 -7.51 17.20
C LYS A 75 14.97 -8.86 17.10
N ASN A 76 13.64 -8.86 17.24
CA ASN A 76 12.82 -10.08 17.19
C ASN A 76 12.32 -10.44 15.79
N ILE A 77 12.71 -9.69 14.75
CA ILE A 77 12.27 -9.89 13.37
C ILE A 77 13.41 -10.51 12.56
N ASN A 78 13.13 -11.68 11.97
CA ASN A 78 14.02 -12.29 10.99
C ASN A 78 13.70 -11.75 9.59
N PHE A 79 14.46 -10.76 9.13
CA PHE A 79 14.22 -10.11 7.83
C PHE A 79 14.27 -11.06 6.63
N PRO A 80 15.27 -11.96 6.48
CA PRO A 80 15.25 -12.93 5.39
C PRO A 80 13.97 -13.77 5.31
N ARG A 81 13.43 -14.19 6.46
CA ARG A 81 12.15 -14.92 6.51
C ARG A 81 10.95 -14.03 6.25
N LEU A 82 11.00 -12.76 6.67
CA LEU A 82 9.94 -11.79 6.41
C LEU A 82 9.81 -11.49 4.91
N GLU A 83 10.93 -11.24 4.23
CA GLU A 83 10.98 -10.93 2.79
C GLU A 83 10.54 -12.13 1.94
N ALA A 84 10.81 -13.36 2.40
CA ALA A 84 10.33 -14.59 1.78
C ALA A 84 8.86 -14.93 2.11
N GLY A 85 8.15 -14.11 2.91
CA GLY A 85 6.77 -14.36 3.30
C GLY A 85 6.57 -15.55 4.26
N LEU A 86 7.63 -15.98 4.95
CA LEU A 86 7.63 -17.15 5.85
C LEU A 86 7.26 -16.83 7.31
N ILE A 87 7.00 -15.56 7.62
CA ILE A 87 6.53 -15.11 8.94
C ILE A 87 5.04 -14.83 8.82
N ALA A 88 4.23 -15.53 9.62
CA ALA A 88 2.80 -15.27 9.66
C ALA A 88 2.53 -13.84 10.19
N PRO A 89 1.64 -13.07 9.55
CA PRO A 89 1.28 -11.75 10.04
C PRO A 89 0.58 -11.87 11.41
N PRO A 90 0.77 -10.90 12.33
CA PRO A 90 0.17 -10.94 13.66
C PRO A 90 -1.35 -10.78 13.65
N TRP A 91 -1.91 -10.25 12.56
CA TRP A 91 -3.34 -10.09 12.37
C TRP A 91 -3.70 -10.40 10.91
N VAL A 92 -4.76 -11.19 10.72
CA VAL A 92 -5.29 -11.59 9.42
C VAL A 92 -6.71 -11.03 9.28
N PRO A 93 -7.01 -10.25 8.22
CA PRO A 93 -8.35 -9.74 7.96
C PRO A 93 -9.33 -10.90 7.71
N LYS A 94 -10.57 -10.74 8.17
CA LYS A 94 -11.63 -11.71 7.92
C LYS A 94 -12.09 -11.58 6.45
N PRO A 95 -12.19 -12.68 5.69
CA PRO A 95 -12.51 -12.65 4.26
C PRO A 95 -13.93 -12.14 3.97
N ASN A 96 -14.81 -12.23 4.96
CA ASN A 96 -16.22 -11.85 4.91
C ASN A 96 -16.50 -10.45 5.48
N VAL A 97 -15.47 -9.61 5.64
CA VAL A 97 -15.60 -8.24 6.16
C VAL A 97 -14.97 -7.24 5.19
N VAL A 98 -15.72 -6.19 4.84
CA VAL A 98 -15.22 -5.07 4.04
C VAL A 98 -14.61 -4.02 4.98
N TYR A 99 -13.29 -3.80 4.88
CA TYR A 99 -12.55 -2.85 5.71
C TYR A 99 -12.48 -1.45 5.06
N ALA A 100 -13.65 -0.89 4.74
CA ALA A 100 -13.80 0.45 4.17
C ALA A 100 -14.98 1.19 4.82
N LYS A 101 -15.11 2.49 4.55
CA LYS A 101 -16.33 3.23 4.90
C LYS A 101 -17.52 2.75 4.07
N ASP A 102 -18.73 2.95 4.58
CA ASP A 102 -19.93 2.72 3.79
C ASP A 102 -19.92 3.67 2.58
N THR A 103 -20.37 3.15 1.45
CA THR A 103 -20.62 3.93 0.23
C THR A 103 -21.48 5.16 0.47
N GLY A 104 -22.46 5.11 1.38
CA GLY A 104 -23.31 6.25 1.72
C GLY A 104 -22.58 7.36 2.50
N ASP A 105 -21.44 7.06 3.13
CA ASP A 105 -20.63 8.03 3.87
C ASP A 105 -19.51 8.66 3.00
N ILE A 106 -19.42 8.24 1.74
CA ILE A 106 -18.48 8.81 0.77
C ILE A 106 -19.11 10.08 0.21
N ALA A 107 -18.45 11.22 0.43
CA ALA A 107 -18.91 12.49 -0.13
C ALA A 107 -18.87 12.44 -1.66
N GLU A 108 -20.00 12.69 -2.30
CA GLU A 108 -20.07 12.88 -3.74
C GLU A 108 -19.50 14.25 -4.11
N PHE A 109 -18.60 14.25 -5.09
CA PHE A 109 -18.12 15.49 -5.70
C PHE A 109 -19.06 15.86 -6.84
N SER A 110 -19.33 17.16 -6.99
CA SER A 110 -20.13 17.65 -8.11
C SER A 110 -19.46 17.37 -9.44
N ASP A 111 -20.24 16.99 -10.45
CA ASP A 111 -19.76 16.84 -11.82
C ASP A 111 -19.09 18.13 -12.31
N VAL A 112 -17.85 18.01 -12.77
CA VAL A 112 -17.14 19.11 -13.42
C VAL A 112 -17.67 19.25 -14.84
N LYS A 113 -18.52 20.25 -15.08
CA LYS A 113 -19.08 20.55 -16.41
C LYS A 113 -18.16 21.50 -17.18
N GLY A 114 -18.15 21.38 -18.50
CA GLY A 114 -17.45 22.31 -19.40
C GLY A 114 -15.98 21.99 -19.64
N VAL A 115 -15.51 20.80 -19.28
CA VAL A 115 -14.18 20.30 -19.66
C VAL A 115 -14.28 19.66 -21.05
N THR A 116 -13.46 20.14 -21.98
CA THR A 116 -13.30 19.56 -23.32
C THR A 116 -11.88 19.03 -23.44
N PHE A 117 -11.73 17.78 -23.87
CA PHE A 117 -10.42 17.19 -24.08
C PHE A 117 -9.76 17.79 -25.32
N ASP A 118 -8.48 18.14 -25.20
CA ASP A 118 -7.65 18.57 -26.31
C ASP A 118 -6.75 17.43 -26.81
N ASN A 119 -5.95 17.71 -27.84
CA ASN A 119 -5.02 16.72 -28.40
C ASN A 119 -3.90 16.32 -27.42
N ASN A 120 -3.57 17.17 -26.43
CA ASN A 120 -2.58 16.84 -25.42
C ASN A 120 -3.15 15.83 -24.42
N ASP A 121 -4.41 16.01 -24.03
CA ASP A 121 -5.15 15.07 -23.19
C ASP A 121 -5.22 13.69 -23.85
N GLU A 122 -5.62 13.64 -25.14
CA GLU A 122 -5.67 12.37 -25.88
C GLU A 122 -4.31 11.69 -25.98
N LYS A 123 -3.25 12.47 -26.20
CA LYS A 123 -1.89 11.94 -26.25
C LYS A 123 -1.49 11.36 -24.89
N PHE A 124 -1.78 12.08 -23.80
CA PHE A 124 -1.53 11.61 -22.44
C PHE A 124 -2.30 10.33 -22.13
N PHE A 125 -3.58 10.24 -22.51
CA PHE A 125 -4.38 9.02 -22.30
C PHE A 125 -3.78 7.81 -23.03
N LYS A 126 -3.28 8.00 -24.26
CA LYS A 126 -2.59 6.94 -25.01
C LYS A 126 -1.26 6.53 -24.36
N GLU A 127 -0.49 7.49 -23.85
CA GLU A 127 0.75 7.21 -23.13
C GLU A 127 0.50 6.50 -21.79
N PHE A 128 -0.57 6.86 -21.07
CA PHE A 128 -0.96 6.23 -19.81
C PHE A 128 -1.45 4.78 -20.00
N GLY A 129 -2.15 4.50 -21.10
CA GLY A 129 -2.71 3.20 -21.47
C GLY A 129 -1.66 2.17 -21.87
N THR A 130 -0.70 1.89 -20.98
CA THR A 130 0.44 0.98 -21.22
C THR A 130 0.07 -0.50 -21.34
N GLY A 131 -1.19 -0.86 -21.08
CA GLY A 131 -1.69 -2.23 -21.18
C GLY A 131 -1.20 -3.12 -20.03
N ALA A 132 -0.94 -4.40 -20.34
CA ALA A 132 -0.56 -5.39 -19.34
C ALA A 132 0.91 -5.22 -18.89
N VAL A 133 1.14 -5.18 -17.58
CA VAL A 133 2.49 -5.15 -17.00
C VAL A 133 3.09 -6.56 -17.04
N PRO A 134 4.19 -6.81 -17.79
CA PRO A 134 4.61 -8.17 -18.15
C PRO A 134 4.78 -9.14 -16.97
N ILE A 135 5.48 -8.71 -15.91
CA ILE A 135 5.77 -9.57 -14.76
C ILE A 135 4.48 -9.94 -14.00
N GLN A 136 3.56 -9.00 -13.83
CA GLN A 136 2.32 -9.25 -13.09
C GLN A 136 1.38 -10.13 -13.91
N TRP A 137 1.27 -9.87 -15.21
CA TRP A 137 0.46 -10.68 -16.12
C TRP A 137 0.98 -12.12 -16.20
N GLN A 138 2.30 -12.32 -16.34
CA GLN A 138 2.87 -13.67 -16.34
C GLN A 138 2.62 -14.42 -15.03
N LYS A 139 2.72 -13.74 -13.88
CA LYS A 139 2.38 -14.33 -12.58
C LYS A 139 0.92 -14.74 -12.52
N GLU A 140 0.01 -13.90 -12.98
CA GLU A 140 -1.42 -14.23 -13.05
C GLU A 140 -1.67 -15.46 -13.94
N MET A 141 -1.02 -15.55 -15.10
CA MET A 141 -1.12 -16.72 -15.99
C MET A 141 -0.63 -18.01 -15.33
N ILE A 142 0.44 -17.94 -14.52
CA ILE A 142 0.97 -19.09 -13.78
C ILE A 142 0.05 -19.44 -12.59
N GLU A 143 -0.34 -18.45 -11.78
CA GLU A 143 -1.13 -18.64 -10.56
C GLU A 143 -2.57 -19.11 -10.85
N SER A 144 -3.14 -18.68 -11.99
CA SER A 144 -4.44 -19.17 -12.46
C SER A 144 -4.39 -20.58 -13.05
N GLY A 145 -3.20 -21.14 -13.30
CA GLY A 145 -3.01 -22.42 -13.97
C GLY A 145 -3.13 -22.36 -15.51
N LEU A 146 -3.49 -21.19 -16.08
CA LEU A 146 -3.69 -21.05 -17.52
C LEU A 146 -2.41 -21.30 -18.32
N PHE A 147 -1.24 -20.94 -17.76
CA PHE A 147 0.04 -21.22 -18.40
C PHE A 147 0.24 -22.72 -18.63
N ASP A 148 -0.04 -23.55 -17.62
CA ASP A 148 0.14 -25.01 -17.73
C ASP A 148 -0.85 -25.63 -18.73
N GLU A 149 -2.08 -25.12 -18.77
CA GLU A 149 -3.10 -25.57 -19.72
C GLU A 149 -2.76 -25.19 -21.18
N LEU A 150 -2.33 -23.95 -21.43
CA LEU A 150 -2.05 -23.46 -22.78
C LEU A 150 -0.70 -23.94 -23.32
N ASN A 151 0.26 -24.18 -22.44
CA ASN A 151 1.63 -24.57 -22.80
C ASN A 151 1.83 -26.10 -22.86
N ASP A 152 0.77 -26.91 -22.68
CA ASP A 152 0.84 -28.36 -22.88
C ASP A 152 0.97 -28.70 -24.37
N PRO A 153 2.07 -29.33 -24.81
CA PRO A 153 2.26 -29.72 -26.21
C PRO A 153 1.26 -30.79 -26.70
N ASN A 154 0.55 -31.47 -25.80
CA ASN A 154 -0.50 -32.43 -26.15
C ASN A 154 -1.91 -31.82 -26.13
N ARG A 155 -2.03 -30.50 -25.87
CA ARG A 155 -3.31 -29.80 -25.88
C ARG A 155 -3.97 -29.95 -27.24
N LYS A 156 -5.11 -30.63 -27.28
CA LYS A 156 -6.01 -30.58 -28.43
C LYS A 156 -6.71 -29.24 -28.38
N GLU A 157 -6.53 -28.40 -29.40
CA GLU A 157 -7.30 -27.16 -29.53
C GLU A 157 -8.79 -27.53 -29.43
N THR A 158 -9.46 -27.08 -28.37
CA THR A 158 -10.91 -27.11 -28.32
C THR A 158 -11.39 -26.15 -29.41
N ALA A 159 -11.85 -26.72 -30.51
CA ALA A 159 -12.49 -25.98 -31.58
C ALA A 159 -13.55 -25.05 -30.97
N GLY A 160 -13.46 -23.76 -31.28
CA GLY A 160 -14.36 -22.75 -30.76
C GLY A 160 -15.82 -23.14 -30.94
N GLY A 161 -16.61 -23.00 -29.87
CA GLY A 161 -18.05 -23.16 -29.89
C GLY A 161 -18.53 -24.61 -29.75
N GLY A 162 -18.52 -25.14 -28.53
CA GLY A 162 -19.10 -26.44 -28.25
C GLY A 162 -19.25 -26.67 -26.75
N ASP A 163 -20.43 -26.34 -26.24
CA ASP A 163 -20.91 -26.62 -24.89
C ASP A 163 -20.68 -28.11 -24.54
N SER A 164 -19.67 -28.41 -23.71
CA SER A 164 -19.54 -29.73 -23.08
C SER A 164 -18.69 -29.67 -21.80
N ASP A 165 -19.36 -30.04 -20.71
CA ASP A 165 -18.88 -30.51 -19.41
C ASP A 165 -17.93 -29.61 -18.58
N GLY A 166 -18.57 -28.73 -17.81
CA GLY A 166 -18.33 -28.66 -16.35
C GLY A 166 -17.04 -28.00 -15.86
N GLN A 167 -16.12 -27.60 -16.73
CA GLN A 167 -15.00 -26.75 -16.34
C GLN A 167 -15.42 -25.29 -16.41
N LYS A 168 -15.59 -24.67 -15.23
CA LYS A 168 -15.84 -23.23 -15.10
C LYS A 168 -14.65 -22.49 -15.69
N SER A 169 -14.81 -21.94 -16.89
CA SER A 169 -13.87 -20.98 -17.47
C SER A 169 -13.74 -19.81 -16.49
N GLY A 170 -12.54 -19.67 -15.91
CA GLY A 170 -12.21 -18.62 -14.94
C GLY A 170 -11.88 -17.27 -15.57
N THR A 171 -11.99 -17.14 -16.89
CA THR A 171 -11.61 -15.93 -17.62
C THR A 171 -12.81 -15.22 -18.20
N CYS A 172 -13.00 -13.95 -17.79
CA CYS A 172 -13.80 -13.00 -18.53
C CYS A 172 -13.18 -12.80 -19.91
N ALA A 173 -13.99 -12.95 -20.96
CA ALA A 173 -13.61 -12.49 -22.29
C ALA A 173 -13.47 -10.97 -22.24
N ILE A 174 -12.27 -10.47 -22.54
CA ILE A 174 -12.02 -9.04 -22.74
C ILE A 174 -12.67 -8.69 -24.08
N ALA A 175 -13.73 -7.88 -24.03
CA ALA A 175 -14.35 -7.26 -25.19
C ALA A 175 -13.59 -5.99 -25.60
#